data_AF-A0A0D2GCM0-F1
#
_entry.id   AF-A0A0D2GCM0-F1
#
_cell.length_a   1.000
_cell.length_b   1.000
_cell.length_c   1.000
_cell.angle_alpha   90.00
_cell.angle_beta   90.00
_cell.angle_gamma   90.00
#
_symmetry.space_group_name_H-M   'P 1'
#
loop_
_entity.id
_entity.type
_entity.pdbx_description
1 polymer ?
#
loop_
_entity_poly.entity_id
_entity_poly.type
_entity_poly.pdbx_seq_one_letter_code
_entity_poly.pdbx_strand_id
1 'polypeptide(L)' 'MHRDYQTKTQAKADIFEYTEVFYNRSRRHSSLGYMNPEQYEVIKMAA' A
#
# COMPACT_ATOMS: atom_id res chain seq x y z
N MET A 1 -17.73 -0.70 4.53
CA MET A 1 -17.56 -2.16 4.47
C MET A 1 -17.09 -2.62 5.83
N HIS A 2 -17.82 -3.53 6.48
CA HIS A 2 -17.40 -4.21 7.70
C HIS A 2 -17.24 -5.69 7.38
N ARG A 3 -16.18 -6.32 7.87
CA ARG A 3 -15.87 -7.74 7.64
C ARG A 3 -15.52 -8.37 8.98
N ASP A 4 -16.20 -9.46 9.30
CA ASP A 4 -15.94 -10.27 10.49
C ASP A 4 -14.91 -11.35 10.17
N TYR A 5 -13.86 -11.43 10.99
CA TYR A 5 -12.79 -12.40 10.82
C TYR A 5 -12.90 -13.50 11.87
N GLN A 6 -12.89 -14.75 11.40
CA GLN A 6 -12.91 -15.91 12.29
C GLN A 6 -11.54 -16.13 12.94
N THR A 7 -10.46 -15.69 12.29
CA THR A 7 -9.10 -15.83 12.81
C THR A 7 -8.26 -14.57 12.59
N LYS A 8 -7.25 -14.37 13.46
CA LYS A 8 -6.27 -13.29 13.31
C LYS A 8 -5.48 -13.38 11.99
N THR A 9 -5.24 -14.59 11.49
CA THR A 9 -4.50 -14.80 10.24
C THR A 9 -5.27 -14.26 9.04
N GLN A 10 -6.58 -14.49 8.97
CA GLN A 10 -7.43 -13.91 7.92
C GLN A 10 -7.41 -12.38 7.95
N ALA A 11 -7.57 -11.77 9.14
CA ALA A 11 -7.49 -10.33 9.27
C ALA A 11 -6.13 -9.76 8.81
N LYS A 12 -5.03 -10.45 9.14
CA LYS A 12 -3.68 -10.05 8.71
C LYS A 12 -3.50 -10.13 7.20
N ALA A 13 -4.01 -11.18 6.56
CA ALA A 13 -3.93 -11.33 5.11
C ALA A 13 -4.67 -10.20 4.39
N ASP A 14 -5.89 -9.89 4.81
CA ASP A 14 -6.69 -8.81 4.21
C ASP A 14 -6.07 -7.43 4.44
N ILE A 15 -5.53 -7.16 5.64
CA ILE A 15 -4.82 -5.91 5.93
C ILE A 15 -3.58 -5.78 5.05
N PHE A 16 -2.82 -6.87 4.88
CA PHE A 16 -1.64 -6.90 4.05
C PHE A 16 -1.99 -6.61 2.58
N GLU A 17 -2.99 -7.31 2.04
CA GLU A 17 -3.48 -7.08 0.67
C GLU A 17 -3.94 -5.63 0.47
N TYR A 18 -4.75 -5.11 1.39
CA TYR A 18 -5.18 -3.71 1.33
C TYR A 18 -3.99 -2.75 1.35
N THR A 19 -3.02 -2.99 2.22
CA THR A 19 -1.86 -2.09 2.38
C THR A 19 -0.95 -2.12 1.16
N GLU A 20 -0.55 -3.31 0.70
CA GLU A 20 0.44 -3.44 -0.38
C GLU A 20 -0.17 -3.28 -1.77
N VAL A 21 -1.32 -3.91 -2.02
CA VAL A 21 -1.89 -3.96 -3.37
C VAL A 21 -2.73 -2.72 -3.66
N PHE A 22 -3.45 -2.17 -2.68
CA PHE A 22 -4.38 -1.07 -2.94
C PHE A 22 -3.87 0.27 -2.43
N TYR A 23 -3.58 0.36 -1.13
CA TYR A 23 -3.27 1.62 -0.46
C TYR A 23 -1.92 2.17 -0.91
N ASN A 24 -0.84 1.40 -0.78
CA ASN A 24 0.49 1.87 -1.15
C ASN A 24 0.58 2.21 -2.64
N ARG A 25 -0.03 1.43 -3.55
CA ARG A 25 -0.04 1.76 -4.99
C ARG A 25 -0.76 3.07 -5.33
N SER A 26 -1.80 3.41 -4.57
CA SER A 26 -2.64 4.59 -4.84
C SER A 26 -2.22 5.84 -4.06
N ARG A 27 -1.57 5.66 -2.92
CA ARG A 27 -1.23 6.76 -2.01
C ARG A 27 -0.15 7.63 -2.63
N ARG A 28 -0.45 8.92 -2.75
CA ARG A 28 0.50 9.97 -3.13
C ARG A 28 1.07 10.63 -1.89
N HIS A 29 2.39 10.78 -1.83
CA HIS A 29 3.04 11.43 -0.70
C HIS A 29 3.39 12.88 -1.04
N SER A 30 2.81 13.85 -0.34
CA SER A 30 3.04 15.27 -0.63
C SER A 30 4.51 15.68 -0.50
N SER A 31 5.25 15.10 0.46
CA SER A 31 6.69 15.34 0.59
C SER A 31 7.55 14.70 -0.52
N LEU A 32 6.97 13.77 -1.30
CA LEU A 32 7.59 13.16 -2.48
C LEU A 32 7.04 13.79 -3.77
N GLY A 33 6.50 15.01 -3.72
CA GLY A 33 5.93 15.67 -4.89
C GLY A 33 4.66 14.99 -5.42
N TYR A 34 3.89 14.35 -4.53
CA TYR A 34 2.68 13.59 -4.87
C TYR A 34 2.93 12.35 -5.73
N MET A 35 4.15 11.82 -5.71
CA MET A 35 4.44 10.53 -6.32
C MET A 35 3.87 9.39 -5.46
N ASN A 36 3.49 8.31 -6.12
CA ASN A 36 3.23 7.05 -5.43
C ASN A 36 4.56 6.28 -5.21
N PRO A 37 4.57 5.27 -4.34
CA PRO A 37 5.77 4.49 -4.01
C PRO A 37 6.41 3.82 -5.22
N GLU A 38 5.62 3.34 -6.19
CA GLU A 38 6.15 2.72 -7.41
C GLU A 38 6.96 3.73 -8.24
N GLN A 39 6.41 4.93 -8.47
CA GLN A 39 7.12 6.02 -9.14
C GLN A 39 8.38 6.45 -8.37
N TYR A 40 8.28 6.51 -7.05
CA TYR A 40 9.43 6.85 -6.20
C TYR A 40 10.56 5.82 -6.32
N GLU A 41 10.27 4.52 -6.25
CA GLU A 41 11.28 3.46 -6.38
C GLU A 41 11.87 3.42 -7.79
N VAL A 42 11.09 3.65 -8.85
CA VAL A 42 11.60 3.76 -10.23
C VAL A 42 12.60 4.91 -10.36
N ILE A 43 12.29 6.09 -9.81
CA ILE A 43 13.19 7.25 -9.84
C ILE A 43 14.45 6.96 -9.02
N LYS A 44 14.31 6.36 -7.84
CA LYS A 44 15.42 6.00 -6.96
C LYS A 44 16.37 4.98 -7.60
N MET A 45 15.87 4.04 -8.39
CA MET A 45 16.70 3.05 -9.09
C MET A 45 17.40 3.60 -10.35
N ALA A 46 16.89 4.70 -10.92
CA ALA A 46 17.47 5.35 -12.10
C ALA A 46 18.56 6.39 -11.78
N ALA A 47 18.76 6.69 -10.50
CA ALA A 47 19.77 7.61 -9.98
C ALA A 47 21.00 6.85 -9.43
#